data_AF-A0A2A4Q9M4-F1
#
_entry.id   AF-A0A2A4Q9M4-F1
#
_cell.length_a   1.000
_cell.length_b   1.000
_cell.length_c   1.000
_cell.angle_alpha   90.00
_cell.angle_beta   90.00
_cell.angle_gamma   90.00
#
_symmetry.space_group_name_H-M   'P 1'
#
loop_
_entity.id
_entity.type
_entity.pdbx_description
1 polymer ?
#
loop_
_entity_poly.entity_id
_entity_poly.type
_entity_poly.pdbx_seq_one_letter_code
_entity_poly.pdbx_strand_id
1 'polypeptide(L)'
;MENTNRLLGEYTGDSEGKLFIIIAGIHGNEKTGLIALESIFMHLNEFQPAFKGKLIGLAGNLKAIGGSTRYVDTDFNRIWNSEIIDEIQNNGVGGHEFHEYDELKALLAEIDAISQGVDPSNIVFIDLHNTSSAEGMFTFTFEGAD
;
A
#
# COMPACT_ATOMS: atom_id res chain seq x y z
N MET A 1 -17.24 -5.73 -7.96
CA MET A 1 -16.98 -5.62 -6.53
C MET A 1 -17.05 -4.14 -6.20
N GLU A 2 -18.22 -3.67 -5.79
CA GLU A 2 -18.39 -2.31 -5.25
C GLU A 2 -17.99 -2.35 -3.79
N ASN A 3 -16.70 -2.12 -3.51
CA ASN A 3 -16.28 -1.59 -2.21
C ASN A 3 -14.86 -1.02 -2.36
N THR A 4 -14.83 0.32 -2.45
CA THR A 4 -13.70 1.24 -2.39
C THR A 4 -13.08 1.31 -0.99
N ASN A 5 -12.81 0.17 -0.35
CA ASN A 5 -12.11 0.18 0.93
C ASN A 5 -10.61 -0.03 0.70
N ARG A 6 -9.79 0.93 1.12
CA ARG A 6 -8.33 0.85 0.99
C ARG A 6 -7.74 -0.16 1.97
N LEU A 7 -8.33 -0.31 3.15
CA LEU A 7 -7.87 -1.28 4.15
C LEU A 7 -8.30 -2.70 3.75
N LEU A 8 -7.31 -3.54 3.42
CA LEU A 8 -7.50 -4.97 3.11
C LEU A 8 -7.57 -5.83 4.38
N GLY A 9 -6.94 -5.36 5.46
CA GLY A 9 -7.00 -5.99 6.76
C GLY A 9 -5.95 -5.45 7.71
N GLU A 10 -6.12 -5.77 8.98
CA GLU A 10 -5.15 -5.49 10.03
C GLU A 10 -5.03 -6.68 10.98
N TYR A 11 -3.85 -6.79 11.60
CA TYR A 11 -3.58 -7.75 12.65
C TYR A 11 -2.63 -7.12 13.67
N THR A 12 -3.01 -7.14 14.94
CA THR A 12 -2.21 -6.59 16.04
C THR A 12 -1.79 -7.71 16.97
N GLY A 13 -0.49 -7.79 17.24
CA GLY A 13 0.10 -8.77 18.14
C GLY A 13 -0.15 -8.49 19.62
N ASP A 14 0.31 -9.42 20.46
CA ASP A 14 0.17 -9.37 21.92
C ASP A 14 1.31 -8.60 22.61
N SER A 15 2.31 -8.18 21.85
CA SER A 15 3.51 -7.52 22.34
C SER A 15 4.02 -6.47 21.37
N GLU A 16 4.71 -5.45 21.89
CA GLU A 16 5.29 -4.37 21.10
C GLU A 16 6.30 -4.89 20.07
N GLY A 17 6.31 -4.24 18.91
CA GLY A 17 7.15 -4.60 17.78
C GLY A 17 6.97 -3.62 16.64
N LYS A 18 7.47 -3.99 15.46
CA LYS A 18 7.43 -3.14 14.27
C LYS A 18 6.02 -2.96 13.73
N LEU A 19 5.79 -1.84 13.07
CA LEU A 19 4.63 -1.61 12.21
C LEU A 19 5.00 -2.05 10.79
N PHE A 20 4.28 -3.03 10.26
CA PHE A 20 4.39 -3.49 8.89
C PHE A 20 3.22 -2.92 8.09
N ILE A 21 3.52 -2.14 7.05
CA ILE A 21 2.52 -1.63 6.11
C ILE A 21 2.78 -2.30 4.77
N ILE A 22 1.86 -3.15 4.34
CA ILE A 22 1.93 -3.86 3.07
C ILE A 22 0.93 -3.23 2.10
N ILE A 23 1.40 -2.84 0.92
CA ILE A 23 0.58 -2.30 -0.15
C ILE A 23 0.56 -3.31 -1.29
N ALA A 24 -0.62 -3.55 -1.85
CA ALA A 24 -0.80 -4.36 -3.05
C ALA A 24 -1.69 -3.66 -4.06
N GLY A 25 -1.52 -3.98 -5.35
CA GLY A 25 -2.31 -3.36 -6.41
C GLY A 25 -1.92 -1.90 -6.68
N ILE A 26 -0.62 -1.56 -6.53
CA ILE A 26 -0.07 -0.32 -7.11
C ILE A 26 -0.33 -0.31 -8.62
N HIS A 27 -0.10 -1.44 -9.29
CA HIS A 27 -0.63 -1.68 -10.62
C HIS A 27 -1.95 -2.47 -10.54
N GLY A 28 -3.03 -1.90 -11.05
CA GLY A 28 -4.38 -2.46 -10.86
C GLY A 28 -4.65 -3.81 -11.55
N ASN A 29 -3.81 -4.20 -12.51
CA ASN A 29 -3.88 -5.50 -13.16
C ASN A 29 -3.14 -6.61 -12.38
N GLU A 30 -2.40 -6.29 -11.31
CA GLU A 30 -1.62 -7.23 -10.50
C GLU A 30 -2.41 -7.67 -9.25
N LYS A 31 -3.36 -8.59 -9.44
CA LYS A 31 -4.33 -8.96 -8.39
C LYS A 31 -3.81 -9.94 -7.34
N THR A 32 -2.67 -10.59 -7.57
CA THR A 32 -2.20 -11.68 -6.69
C THR A 32 -1.90 -11.19 -5.29
N GLY A 33 -1.28 -10.01 -5.14
CA GLY A 33 -0.98 -9.41 -3.84
C GLY A 33 -2.25 -9.10 -3.04
N LEU A 34 -3.29 -8.59 -3.69
CA LEU A 34 -4.59 -8.30 -3.06
C LEU A 34 -5.20 -9.58 -2.47
N ILE A 35 -5.30 -10.63 -3.30
CA ILE A 35 -5.86 -11.93 -2.91
C ILE A 35 -5.02 -12.58 -1.79
N ALA A 36 -3.70 -12.48 -1.86
CA ALA A 36 -2.81 -13.02 -0.85
C ALA A 36 -2.99 -12.32 0.50
N LEU A 37 -3.11 -10.99 0.53
CA LEU A 37 -3.35 -10.24 1.76
C LEU A 37 -4.70 -10.57 2.40
N GLU A 38 -5.78 -10.62 1.62
CA GLU A 38 -7.09 -11.04 2.11
C GLU A 38 -7.03 -12.42 2.79
N SER A 39 -6.35 -13.38 2.15
CA SER A 39 -6.13 -14.71 2.71
C SER A 39 -5.29 -14.66 3.99
N ILE A 40 -4.18 -13.92 4.00
CA ILE A 40 -3.32 -13.79 5.19
C ILE A 40 -4.10 -13.22 6.38
N PHE A 41 -4.85 -12.13 6.19
CA PHE A 41 -5.62 -11.54 7.29
C PHE A 41 -6.74 -12.45 7.77
N MET A 42 -7.39 -13.20 6.88
CA MET A 42 -8.34 -14.23 7.29
C MET A 42 -7.69 -15.27 8.20
N HIS A 43 -6.53 -15.82 7.80
CA HIS A 43 -5.82 -16.82 8.61
C HIS A 43 -5.28 -16.25 9.93
N LEU A 44 -4.70 -15.05 9.91
CA LEU A 44 -4.22 -14.41 11.14
C LEU A 44 -5.36 -14.19 12.13
N ASN A 45 -6.52 -13.75 11.64
CA ASN A 45 -7.68 -13.51 12.50
C ASN A 45 -8.35 -14.80 12.99
N GLU A 46 -8.27 -15.89 12.22
CA GLU A 46 -8.79 -17.20 12.64
C GLU A 46 -7.89 -17.87 13.69
N PHE A 47 -6.58 -17.92 13.44
CA PHE A 47 -5.65 -18.69 14.26
C PHE A 47 -5.01 -17.89 15.40
N GLN A 48 -5.06 -16.55 15.33
CA GLN A 48 -4.53 -15.64 16.36
C GLN A 48 -3.11 -16.04 16.84
N PRO A 49 -2.13 -16.24 15.93
CA PRO A 49 -0.78 -16.61 16.34
C PRO A 49 -0.09 -15.48 17.10
N ALA A 50 0.79 -15.82 18.04
CA ALA A 50 1.63 -14.84 18.71
C ALA A 50 2.43 -14.02 17.68
N PHE A 51 2.35 -12.70 17.79
CA PHE A 51 2.97 -11.75 16.86
C PHE A 51 3.44 -10.53 17.63
N LYS A 52 4.55 -9.93 17.19
CA LYS A 52 5.13 -8.74 17.82
C LYS A 52 4.96 -7.55 16.90
N GLY A 53 4.15 -6.58 17.30
CA GLY A 53 3.85 -5.38 16.53
C GLY A 53 2.51 -5.43 15.80
N LYS A 54 2.41 -4.68 14.69
CA LYS A 54 1.17 -4.51 13.93
C LYS A 54 1.41 -4.75 12.45
N LEU A 55 0.50 -5.46 11.79
CA LEU A 55 0.49 -5.71 10.36
C LEU A 55 -0.74 -5.06 9.74
N ILE A 56 -0.55 -4.20 8.75
CA ILE A 56 -1.61 -3.52 8.00
C ILE A 56 -1.47 -3.83 6.51
N GLY A 57 -2.57 -4.16 5.85
CA GLY A 57 -2.63 -4.33 4.40
C GLY A 57 -3.48 -3.25 3.76
N LEU A 58 -2.95 -2.61 2.72
CA LEU A 58 -3.61 -1.55 1.97
C LEU A 58 -3.68 -1.90 0.48
N ALA A 59 -4.76 -1.48 -0.16
CA ALA A 59 -4.89 -1.44 -1.60
C ALA A 59 -4.26 -0.14 -2.16
N GLY A 60 -3.55 -0.27 -3.28
CA GLY A 60 -2.92 0.82 -4.02
C GLY A 60 -3.91 1.60 -4.87
N ASN A 61 -3.78 1.54 -6.20
CA ASN A 61 -4.59 2.35 -7.11
C ASN A 61 -6.01 1.78 -7.23
N LEU A 62 -6.96 2.26 -6.41
CA LEU A 62 -8.31 1.70 -6.34
C LEU A 62 -9.02 1.78 -7.69
N LYS A 63 -8.87 2.90 -8.39
CA LYS A 63 -9.45 3.08 -9.72
C LYS A 63 -8.89 2.10 -10.76
N ALA A 64 -7.57 1.92 -10.82
CA ALA A 64 -6.95 0.96 -11.73
C ALA A 64 -7.28 -0.49 -11.35
N ILE A 65 -7.34 -0.83 -10.06
CA ILE A 65 -7.77 -2.15 -9.56
C ILE A 65 -9.18 -2.46 -10.06
N GLY A 66 -10.11 -1.50 -9.90
CA GLY A 66 -11.49 -1.62 -10.40
C GLY A 66 -11.56 -1.81 -11.92
N GLY A 67 -10.69 -1.12 -12.66
CA GLY A 67 -10.56 -1.25 -14.12
C GLY A 67 -9.79 -2.48 -14.59
N SER A 68 -9.09 -3.20 -13.69
CA SER A 68 -8.11 -4.24 -14.05
C SER A 68 -7.06 -3.75 -15.06
N THR A 69 -6.69 -2.48 -15.00
CA THR A 69 -5.65 -1.84 -15.83
C THR A 69 -4.40 -1.61 -15.01
N ARG A 70 -3.23 -1.48 -15.66
CA ARG A 70 -1.98 -1.18 -14.96
C ARG A 70 -2.07 0.13 -14.19
N TYR A 71 -2.62 1.15 -14.83
CA TYR A 71 -2.92 2.47 -14.28
C TYR A 71 -4.06 3.10 -15.08
N VAL A 72 -4.50 4.30 -14.71
CA VAL A 72 -5.53 5.09 -15.39
C VAL A 72 -4.88 6.10 -16.33
N ASP A 73 -4.11 7.07 -15.80
CA ASP A 73 -3.49 8.12 -16.62
C ASP A 73 -1.96 8.04 -16.65
N THR A 74 -1.33 7.81 -15.49
CA THR A 74 0.14 7.70 -15.37
C THR A 74 0.55 6.51 -14.51
N ASP A 75 1.77 6.00 -14.67
CA ASP A 75 2.24 4.86 -13.90
C ASP A 75 2.39 5.22 -12.42
N PHE A 76 1.58 4.59 -11.56
CA PHE A 76 1.48 4.94 -10.15
C PHE A 76 2.82 4.74 -9.40
N ASN A 77 3.69 3.83 -9.87
CA ASN A 77 5.00 3.59 -9.28
C ASN A 77 6.09 4.54 -9.83
N ARG A 78 5.71 5.62 -10.53
CA ARG A 78 6.63 6.64 -11.08
C ARG A 78 6.43 8.03 -10.50
N ILE A 79 5.43 8.20 -9.64
CA ILE A 79 5.03 9.53 -9.13
C ILE A 79 5.40 9.75 -7.64
N TRP A 80 6.15 8.83 -7.03
CA TRP A 80 6.59 8.89 -5.63
C TRP A 80 7.89 9.71 -5.46
N ASN A 81 7.86 10.98 -5.85
CA ASN A 81 8.97 11.91 -5.60
C ASN A 81 8.48 13.15 -4.85
N SER A 82 9.39 13.83 -4.16
CA SER A 82 9.07 14.97 -3.30
C SER A 82 8.38 16.10 -4.05
N GLU A 83 8.79 16.39 -5.27
CA GLU A 83 8.22 17.49 -6.07
C GLU A 83 6.73 17.26 -6.36
N ILE A 84 6.38 16.04 -6.78
CA ILE A 84 4.98 15.64 -7.03
C ILE A 84 4.20 15.56 -5.72
N ILE A 85 4.78 15.01 -4.65
CA ILE A 85 4.10 14.91 -3.35
C ILE A 85 3.77 16.31 -2.81
N ASP A 86 4.74 17.23 -2.86
CA ASP A 86 4.55 18.62 -2.45
C ASP A 86 3.47 19.29 -3.31
N GLU A 87 3.48 19.08 -4.62
CA GLU A 87 2.44 19.58 -5.52
C GLU A 87 1.05 19.05 -5.11
N ILE A 88 0.92 17.75 -4.87
CA ILE A 88 -0.34 17.09 -4.53
C ILE A 88 -0.92 17.58 -3.20
N GLN A 89 -0.05 17.77 -2.21
CA GLN A 89 -0.44 18.24 -0.89
C GLN A 89 -0.85 19.72 -0.90
N ASN A 90 -0.20 20.55 -1.71
CA ASN A 90 -0.46 21.99 -1.80
C ASN A 90 -1.60 22.36 -2.76
N ASN A 91 -1.88 21.52 -3.76
CA ASN A 91 -3.02 21.74 -4.65
C ASN A 91 -4.34 21.48 -3.92
N GLY A 92 -5.21 22.49 -3.95
CA GLY A 92 -6.50 22.54 -3.25
C GLY A 92 -7.57 21.60 -3.81
N VAL A 93 -8.84 21.95 -3.62
CA VAL A 93 -10.01 21.08 -3.88
C VAL A 93 -10.33 20.88 -5.38
N GLY A 94 -9.61 21.55 -6.28
CA GLY A 94 -9.73 21.31 -7.72
C GLY A 94 -8.81 20.16 -8.11
N GLY A 95 -9.38 18.95 -8.21
CA GLY A 95 -8.67 17.68 -8.39
C GLY A 95 -7.54 17.70 -9.43
N HIS A 96 -6.66 16.71 -9.33
CA HIS A 96 -5.43 16.68 -10.11
C HIS A 96 -5.67 16.30 -11.59
N GLU A 97 -4.70 16.61 -12.45
CA GLU A 97 -4.74 16.24 -13.88
C GLU A 97 -4.76 14.72 -14.08
N PHE A 98 -4.05 13.99 -13.22
CA PHE A 98 -3.95 12.53 -13.24
C PHE A 98 -4.67 11.92 -12.06
N HIS A 99 -5.49 10.89 -12.28
CA HIS A 99 -6.21 10.18 -11.22
C HIS A 99 -5.24 9.57 -10.19
N GLU A 100 -4.06 9.15 -10.63
CA GLU A 100 -3.03 8.63 -9.72
C GLU A 100 -2.58 9.64 -8.68
N TYR A 101 -2.71 10.95 -8.91
CA TYR A 101 -2.36 11.96 -7.91
C TYR A 101 -3.40 12.00 -6.78
N ASP A 102 -4.69 11.89 -7.11
CA ASP A 102 -5.75 11.77 -6.10
C ASP A 102 -5.61 10.45 -5.31
N GLU A 103 -5.27 9.35 -6.00
CA GLU A 103 -4.97 8.06 -5.36
C GLU A 103 -3.75 8.14 -4.44
N LEU A 104 -2.67 8.82 -4.87
CA LEU A 104 -1.47 9.02 -4.04
C LEU A 104 -1.81 9.83 -2.79
N LYS A 105 -2.56 10.93 -2.95
CA LYS A 105 -2.99 11.79 -1.84
C LYS A 105 -3.77 11.00 -0.79
N ALA A 106 -4.74 10.21 -1.25
CA ALA A 106 -5.56 9.38 -0.37
C ALA A 106 -4.73 8.27 0.31
N LEU A 107 -3.81 7.62 -0.42
CA LEU A 107 -2.94 6.59 0.13
C LEU A 107 -1.95 7.17 1.16
N LEU A 108 -1.35 8.33 0.90
CA LEU A 108 -0.47 9.03 1.84
C LEU A 108 -1.21 9.41 3.12
N ALA A 109 -2.43 9.94 3.02
CA ALA A 109 -3.22 10.29 4.20
C ALA A 109 -3.50 9.07 5.10
N GLU A 110 -3.76 7.90 4.51
CA GLU A 110 -3.96 6.66 5.26
C GLU A 110 -2.65 6.17 5.89
N ILE A 111 -1.53 6.21 5.16
CA ILE A 111 -0.21 5.88 5.67
C ILE A 111 0.19 6.80 6.84
N ASP A 112 -0.03 8.11 6.71
CA ASP A 112 0.25 9.10 7.75
C ASP A 112 -0.58 8.83 9.01
N ALA A 113 -1.87 8.51 8.85
CA ALA A 113 -2.74 8.16 9.96
C ALA A 113 -2.31 6.86 10.66
N ILE A 114 -1.93 5.84 9.90
CA ILE A 114 -1.46 4.54 10.43
C ILE A 114 -0.11 4.68 11.14
N SER A 115 0.77 5.50 10.62
CA SER A 115 2.15 5.69 11.12
C SER A 115 2.26 6.74 12.23
N GLN A 116 1.17 7.43 12.56
CA GLN A 116 1.19 8.52 13.53
C GLN A 116 1.76 8.08 14.89
N GLY A 117 2.83 8.76 15.33
CA GLY A 117 3.49 8.50 16.61
C GLY A 117 4.41 7.28 16.63
N VAL A 118 4.60 6.60 15.49
CA VAL A 118 5.55 5.49 15.33
C VAL A 118 6.89 6.05 14.85
N ASP A 119 7.98 5.67 15.51
CA ASP A 119 9.33 5.99 15.05
C ASP A 119 9.54 5.37 13.65
N PRO A 120 9.96 6.14 12.62
CA PRO A 120 10.17 5.62 11.27
C PRO A 120 11.09 4.39 11.20
N SER A 121 12.07 4.27 12.10
CA SER A 121 12.97 3.10 12.19
C SER A 121 12.26 1.79 12.57
N ASN A 122 11.05 1.90 13.15
CA ASN A 122 10.17 0.79 13.50
C ASN A 122 9.10 0.49 12.44
N ILE A 123 9.12 1.18 11.30
CA ILE A 123 8.18 0.96 10.20
C ILE A 123 8.87 0.14 9.10
N VAL A 124 8.16 -0.87 8.60
CA VAL A 124 8.57 -1.65 7.43
C VAL A 124 7.48 -1.50 6.37
N PHE A 125 7.84 -0.88 5.25
CA PHE A 125 6.99 -0.81 4.07
C PHE A 125 7.29 -1.97 3.12
N ILE A 126 6.25 -2.60 2.62
CA ILE A 126 6.34 -3.70 1.65
C ILE A 126 5.37 -3.41 0.52
N ASP A 127 5.87 -3.38 -0.70
CA ASP A 127 5.06 -3.20 -1.91
C ASP A 127 5.05 -4.50 -2.73
N LEU A 128 3.87 -5.09 -2.91
CA LEU A 128 3.69 -6.36 -3.58
C LEU A 128 3.37 -6.16 -5.06
N HIS A 129 4.29 -6.63 -5.92
CA HIS A 129 4.15 -6.63 -7.38
C HIS A 129 4.15 -8.05 -7.95
N ASN A 130 3.53 -8.19 -9.12
CA ASN A 130 3.65 -9.35 -9.99
C ASN A 130 4.57 -9.02 -11.17
N THR A 131 5.28 -10.04 -11.66
CA THR A 131 6.01 -9.96 -12.92
C THR A 131 5.51 -11.03 -13.88
N SER A 132 5.49 -10.72 -15.18
CA SER A 132 5.24 -11.71 -16.24
C SER A 132 6.47 -12.53 -16.60
N SER A 133 7.62 -12.26 -15.94
CA SER A 133 8.84 -13.04 -16.09
C SER A 133 8.58 -14.50 -15.69
N ALA A 134 9.19 -15.43 -16.43
CA ALA A 134 9.14 -16.85 -16.13
C ALA A 134 9.93 -17.23 -14.86
N GLU A 135 10.79 -16.34 -14.35
CA GLU A 135 11.66 -16.63 -13.20
C GLU A 135 11.34 -15.79 -11.96
N GLY A 136 11.16 -16.51 -10.84
CA GLY A 136 11.64 -16.14 -9.50
C GLY A 136 10.79 -15.19 -8.65
N MET A 137 10.69 -15.50 -7.36
CA MET A 137 10.39 -14.54 -6.30
C MET A 137 11.68 -13.77 -5.99
N PHE A 138 11.63 -12.44 -6.03
CA PHE A 138 12.74 -11.58 -5.66
C PHE A 138 12.23 -10.40 -4.83
N THR A 139 13.13 -9.80 -4.07
CA THR A 139 12.84 -8.63 -3.24
C THR A 139 13.87 -7.56 -3.53
N PHE A 140 13.42 -6.32 -3.72
CA PHE A 140 14.28 -5.14 -3.70
C PHE A 140 14.22 -4.54 -2.30
N THR A 141 15.38 -4.33 -1.68
CA THR A 141 15.49 -3.75 -0.33
C THR A 141 16.22 -2.43 -0.41
N PHE A 142 15.68 -1.43 0.26
CA PHE A 142 16.28 -0.11 0.41
C PHE A 142 16.25 0.26 1.88
N GLU A 143 17.31 0.88 2.37
CA GLU A 143 17.26 1.58 3.65
C GLU A 143 16.72 2.98 3.40
N GLY A 144 15.81 3.46 4.25
CA GLY A 144 15.32 4.83 4.16
C GLY A 144 16.50 5.79 4.22
N ALA A 145 16.48 6.83 3.38
CA ALA A 145 17.54 7.85 3.42
C ALA A 145 17.53 8.54 4.78
N ASP A 146 18.71 8.71 5.37
CA ASP A 146 18.96 9.53 6.57
C ASP A 146 18.50 10.98 6.38
#